data_AF-A0A3B0VBU1-F1
#
_entry.id   AF-A0A3B0VBU1-F1
#
_cell.length_a   1.000
_cell.length_b   1.000
_cell.length_c   1.000
_cell.angle_alpha   90.00
_cell.angle_beta   90.00
_cell.angle_gamma   90.00
#
_symmetry.space_group_name_H-M   'P 1'
#
loop_
_entity.id
_entity.type
_entity.pdbx_description
1 polymer ?
#
loop_
_entity_poly.entity_id
_entity_poly.type
_entity_poly.pdbx_seq_one_letter_code
_entity_poly.pdbx_strand_id
1 'polypeptide(L)'
;AGNLSTAEEQWHQALFLAHETENRMILWQLHAALAQIAELPNLATVHIRIAAEVIYQIAEPFTDEALKTGFLTAVPVTAVLNKLT
;
A
#
# COMPACT_ATOMS: atom_id res chain seq x y z
N ALA A 1 12.93 9.26 -24.00
CA ALA A 1 12.93 9.50 -22.55
C ALA A 1 11.49 9.39 -22.08
N GLY A 2 11.19 8.48 -21.15
CA GLY A 2 9.83 8.31 -20.62
C GLY A 2 9.47 9.51 -19.74
N ASN A 3 8.26 10.03 -19.90
CA ASN A 3 7.83 11.28 -19.28
C ASN A 3 7.45 11.02 -17.81
N LEU A 4 8.45 11.05 -16.92
CA LEU A 4 8.30 10.77 -15.48
C LEU A 4 7.20 11.62 -14.82
N SER A 5 7.00 12.86 -15.29
CA SER A 5 5.93 13.75 -14.82
C SER A 5 4.53 13.16 -15.00
N THR A 6 4.31 12.42 -16.09
CA THR A 6 3.00 11.83 -16.39
C THR A 6 2.72 10.60 -15.53
N ALA A 7 3.77 9.87 -15.13
CA ALA A 7 3.63 8.75 -14.20
C ALA A 7 3.26 9.27 -12.81
N GLU A 8 4.00 10.23 -12.25
CA GLU A 8 3.70 10.79 -10.94
C GLU A 8 2.27 11.37 -10.86
N GLU A 9 1.85 12.10 -11.90
CA GLU A 9 0.48 12.63 -12.01
C GLU A 9 -0.60 11.52 -12.02
N GLN A 10 -0.41 10.47 -12.83
CA GLN A 10 -1.35 9.34 -12.86
C GLN A 10 -1.42 8.61 -11.51
N TRP A 11 -0.30 8.54 -10.79
CA TRP A 11 -0.24 7.91 -9.48
C TRP A 11 -0.92 8.75 -8.40
N HIS A 12 -0.74 10.07 -8.41
CA HIS A 12 -1.49 10.98 -7.54
C HIS A 12 -2.99 10.91 -7.82
N GLN A 13 -3.39 10.83 -9.09
CA GLN A 13 -4.79 10.67 -9.47
C GLN A 13 -5.36 9.32 -8.99
N ALA A 14 -4.60 8.23 -9.13
CA ALA A 14 -5.01 6.92 -8.61
C ALA A 14 -5.16 6.93 -7.08
N LEU A 15 -4.28 7.64 -6.37
CA LEU A 15 -4.36 7.76 -4.91
C LEU A 15 -5.60 8.53 -4.47
N PHE A 16 -5.91 9.62 -5.17
CA PHE A 16 -7.11 10.41 -4.94
C PHE A 16 -8.38 9.58 -5.17
N LEU A 17 -8.47 8.87 -6.31
CA LEU A 17 -9.62 8.02 -6.63
C LEU A 17 -9.78 6.84 -5.65
N ALA A 18 -8.68 6.24 -5.20
CA ALA A 18 -8.71 5.16 -4.23
C ALA A 18 -9.21 5.65 -2.85
N HIS A 19 -8.91 6.90 -2.47
CA HIS A 19 -9.48 7.55 -1.29
C HIS A 19 -10.98 7.83 -1.45
N GLU A 20 -11.38 8.45 -2.57
CA GLU A 20 -12.79 8.78 -2.85
C GLU A 20 -13.70 7.54 -2.87
N THR A 21 -13.15 6.40 -3.29
CA THR A 21 -13.89 5.12 -3.33
C THR A 21 -13.73 4.28 -2.06
N GLU A 22 -13.02 4.78 -1.04
CA GLU A 22 -12.65 4.06 0.18
C GLU A 22 -12.06 2.65 -0.09
N ASN A 23 -11.44 2.45 -1.26
CA ASN A 23 -10.97 1.14 -1.68
C ASN A 23 -9.62 0.83 -1.02
N ARG A 24 -9.70 0.34 0.21
CA ARG A 24 -8.54 -0.01 1.04
C ARG A 24 -7.59 -0.99 0.35
N MET A 25 -8.10 -1.92 -0.47
CA MET A 25 -7.25 -2.86 -1.23
C MET A 25 -6.36 -2.14 -2.23
N ILE A 26 -6.88 -1.17 -2.97
CA ILE A 26 -6.08 -0.38 -3.92
C ILE A 26 -5.15 0.57 -3.16
N LEU A 27 -5.62 1.18 -2.06
CA LEU A 27 -4.84 2.15 -1.28
C LEU A 27 -3.52 1.58 -0.78
N TRP A 28 -3.53 0.41 -0.12
CA TRP A 28 -2.28 -0.16 0.39
C TRP A 28 -1.33 -0.59 -0.75
N GLN A 29 -1.87 -1.12 -1.86
CA GLN A 29 -1.09 -1.53 -3.02
C GLN A 29 -0.39 -0.34 -3.67
N LEU A 30 -1.10 0.79 -3.80
CA LEU A 30 -0.55 2.00 -4.38
C LEU A 30 0.57 2.58 -3.51
N HIS A 31 0.36 2.65 -2.21
CA HIS A 31 1.42 3.09 -1.29
C HIS A 31 2.62 2.13 -1.28
N ALA A 32 2.39 0.81 -1.31
CA ALA A 32 3.48 -0.16 -1.42
C ALA A 32 4.30 0.01 -2.70
N ALA A 33 3.65 0.34 -3.81
CA ALA A 33 4.32 0.54 -5.09
C ALA A 33 5.02 1.92 -5.17
N LEU A 34 4.46 2.97 -4.56
CA LEU A 34 5.12 4.28 -4.40
C LEU A 34 6.42 4.15 -3.60
N ALA A 35 6.41 3.34 -2.54
CA ALA A 35 7.60 3.09 -1.76
C ALA A 35 8.73 2.42 -2.55
N GLN A 36 8.41 1.63 -3.58
CA GLN A 36 9.42 0.94 -4.40
C GLN A 36 10.13 1.89 -5.37
N ILE A 37 9.45 2.95 -5.81
CA ILE A 37 9.98 3.92 -6.78
C ILE A 37 10.47 5.22 -6.14
N ALA A 38 10.20 5.43 -4.85
CA ALA A 38 10.62 6.63 -4.14
C ALA A 38 12.15 6.70 -4.01
N GLU A 39 12.74 7.77 -4.56
CA GLU A 39 14.20 7.99 -4.54
C GLU A 39 14.72 8.35 -3.13
N LEU A 40 13.89 9.00 -2.32
CA LEU A 40 14.22 9.40 -0.96
C LEU A 40 13.84 8.28 0.03
N PRO A 41 14.81 7.71 0.79
CA PRO A 41 14.53 6.62 1.73
C PRO A 41 13.45 6.97 2.77
N ASN A 42 13.44 8.21 3.26
CA ASN A 42 12.43 8.66 4.22
C ASN A 42 11.02 8.67 3.62
N LEU A 43 10.89 9.01 2.33
CA LEU A 43 9.61 9.00 1.63
C LEU A 43 9.14 7.56 1.38
N ALA A 44 10.06 6.67 1.00
CA ALA A 44 9.76 5.24 0.88
C ALA A 44 9.22 4.67 2.20
N THR A 45 9.86 5.00 3.33
CA THR A 45 9.42 4.59 4.67
C THR A 45 8.02 5.09 5.01
N VAL A 46 7.69 6.34 4.67
CA VAL A 46 6.33 6.88 4.88
C VAL A 46 5.30 6.06 4.10
N HIS A 47 5.55 5.80 2.83
CA HIS A 47 4.63 5.01 2.01
C HIS A 47 4.49 3.55 2.50
N ILE A 48 5.57 2.90 2.94
CA ILE A 48 5.47 1.56 3.56
C ILE A 48 4.62 1.59 4.82
N ARG A 49 4.80 2.59 5.69
CA ARG A 49 4.01 2.71 6.93
C ARG A 49 2.51 2.87 6.64
N ILE A 50 2.15 3.72 5.68
CA ILE A 50 0.74 3.90 5.29
C ILE A 50 0.18 2.61 4.69
N ALA A 51 0.92 1.93 3.80
CA ALA A 51 0.48 0.66 3.23
C ALA A 51 0.21 -0.40 4.32
N ALA A 52 1.11 -0.52 5.29
CA ALA A 52 0.95 -1.45 6.40
C ALA A 52 -0.25 -1.11 7.30
N GLU A 53 -0.47 0.17 7.58
CA GLU A 53 -1.63 0.62 8.36
C GLU A 53 -2.94 0.23 7.66
N VAL A 54 -3.05 0.48 6.35
CA VAL A 54 -4.24 0.12 5.58
C VAL A 54 -4.43 -1.41 5.52
N ILE A 55 -3.34 -2.19 5.40
CA ILE A 55 -3.41 -3.67 5.53
C ILE A 55 -4.03 -4.07 6.88
N TYR A 56 -3.57 -3.49 7.99
CA TYR A 56 -4.12 -3.80 9.29
C TYR A 56 -5.59 -3.38 9.42
N GLN A 57 -5.98 -2.23 8.86
CA GLN A 57 -7.38 -1.79 8.81
C GLN A 57 -8.29 -2.72 7.98
N ILE A 58 -7.76 -3.39 6.95
CA ILE A 58 -8.50 -4.43 6.21
C ILE A 58 -8.66 -5.69 7.04
N ALA A 59 -7.61 -6.08 7.77
CA ALA A 59 -7.58 -7.29 8.58
C ALA A 59 -8.37 -7.16 9.90
N GLU A 60 -8.52 -5.94 10.41
CA GLU A 60 -9.19 -5.64 11.68
C GLU A 60 -10.64 -6.16 11.77
N PRO A 61 -11.52 -5.94 10.77
CA PRO A 61 -12.91 -6.43 10.83
C PRO A 61 -13.07 -7.94 10.61
N PHE A 62 -11.99 -8.68 10.30
CA PHE A 62 -12.10 -10.13 10.15
C PHE A 62 -12.30 -10.81 11.50
N THR A 63 -13.46 -11.46 11.65
CA THR A 63 -13.80 -12.28 12.83
C THR A 63 -13.37 -13.74 12.69
N ASP A 64 -13.18 -14.22 11.46
CA ASP A 64 -12.61 -15.53 11.17
C ASP A 64 -11.09 -15.44 11.18
N GLU A 65 -10.47 -16.09 12.16
CA GLU A 65 -9.01 -16.09 12.35
C GLU A 65 -8.25 -16.80 11.21
N ALA A 66 -8.88 -17.77 10.54
CA ALA A 66 -8.26 -18.42 9.38
C ALA A 66 -8.22 -17.47 8.18
N LEU A 67 -9.31 -16.71 7.95
CA LEU A 67 -9.33 -15.67 6.91
C LEU A 67 -8.33 -14.55 7.20
N LYS A 68 -8.28 -14.09 8.46
CA LYS A 68 -7.33 -13.07 8.89
C LYS A 68 -5.89 -13.50 8.74
N THR A 69 -5.57 -14.71 9.18
CA THR A 69 -4.24 -15.29 9.02
C THR A 69 -3.91 -15.47 7.54
N GLY A 70 -4.83 -15.99 6.73
CA GLY A 70 -4.65 -16.15 5.29
C GLY A 70 -4.35 -14.83 4.58
N PHE A 71 -5.06 -13.75 4.92
CA PHE A 71 -4.78 -12.42 4.39
C PHE A 71 -3.42 -11.88 4.84
N LEU A 72 -3.12 -11.91 6.14
CA LEU A 72 -1.87 -11.35 6.69
C LEU A 72 -0.61 -12.11 6.26
N THR A 73 -0.76 -13.39 5.90
CA THR A 73 0.35 -14.25 5.43
C THR A 73 0.48 -14.30 3.91
N ALA A 74 -0.43 -13.66 3.16
CA ALA A 74 -0.32 -13.58 1.71
C ALA A 74 1.01 -12.94 1.31
N VAL A 75 1.67 -13.48 0.27
CA VAL A 75 3.00 -13.03 -0.18
C VAL A 75 3.07 -11.51 -0.41
N PRO A 76 2.09 -10.86 -1.08
CA PRO A 76 2.13 -9.41 -1.28
C PRO A 76 2.03 -8.62 0.02
N VAL A 77 1.25 -9.10 1.00
CA VAL A 77 1.05 -8.45 2.29
C VAL A 77 2.30 -8.57 3.15
N THR A 78 2.84 -9.79 3.28
CA THR A 78 4.08 -10.04 4.04
C THR A 78 5.27 -9.28 3.44
N ALA A 79 5.35 -9.10 2.13
CA ALA A 79 6.39 -8.29 1.48
C ALA A 79 6.37 -6.82 1.92
N VAL A 80 5.20 -6.26 2.25
CA VAL A 80 5.07 -4.91 2.80
C VAL A 80 5.42 -4.91 4.29
N LEU A 81 4.84 -5.83 5.06
CA LEU A 81 5.02 -5.88 6.51
C LEU A 81 6.48 -6.13 6.93
N ASN A 82 7.21 -6.95 6.17
CA ASN A 82 8.63 -7.21 6.42
C ASN A 82 9.55 -6.00 6.13
N LYS A 83 9.05 -4.93 5.51
CA LYS A 83 9.82 -3.69 5.28
C LYS A 83 9.70 -2.70 6.45
N LEU A 84 8.93 -3.02 7.49
CA LEU A 84 8.80 -2.21 8.70
C LEU A 84 9.90 -2.49 9.74
N THR A 85 10.55 -3.65 9.66
CA THR A 85 11.64 -4.10 10.54
C THR A 85 12.99 -3.74 9.97
#